data_AF-A0A401UC27-F1
#
_entry.id   AF-A0A401UC27-F1
#
_cell.length_a   1.000
_cell.length_b   1.000
_cell.length_c   1.000
_cell.angle_alpha   90.00
_cell.angle_beta   90.00
_cell.angle_gamma   90.00
#
_symmetry.space_group_name_H-M   'P 1'
#
loop_
_entity.id
_entity.type
_entity.pdbx_description
1 polymer ?
#
loop_
_entity_poly.entity_id
_entity_poly.type
_entity_poly.pdbx_seq_one_letter_code
_entity_poly.pdbx_strand_id
1 'polypeptide(L)'
;MHTNTIIMKALRFFPFALLVALINYGATAQTLSMSSSNDRHKISYRSDNPLQNFNVETRGKIDLTDDDKDIKSMSSDGYIEIEKTVFGSRRKIVITAEGNSIKREYYEGRTSLPFEPEGRKWLSEILPELVRTTTLGAEDRVKRFFAKGGTPAVLSEINSMSSDYVMNHYANLLMAQRVTVNDYPLIIKSIVDAVDSDHYRAQFLEYNMDKFMVDQSAIEAVCLASGRMGSDHYKTQVIKRALRDKNVSLKAMKSILATTTRMSSDHYITEVISTLLNQDVSDAVVTEAINASKTMSSDHYRSVVLRTALNKPNLSAASYQQTLEAVKEINSDHYKTEVLKQLMKGSLANEQLFTLVDLSSSVSSDHYLTEIFNEVLKTQQLSDEAFKRLIDRVGNVKSDHYASVILRSALNKPALNDVKLISILQNAGNIGSDHYKTEVLMASAPKVKVASPAVKDSYRAAAKRINSETYYGRALRAVE
;
A
#
# COMPACT_ATOMS: atom_id res chain seq x y z
N MET A 1 43.34 -31.14 10.91
CA MET A 1 43.94 -29.79 10.84
C MET A 1 43.55 -29.22 9.48
N HIS A 2 42.53 -28.35 9.42
CA HIS A 2 42.68 -26.89 9.24
C HIS A 2 43.53 -26.57 7.99
N THR A 3 43.01 -25.98 6.93
CA THR A 3 42.44 -24.62 6.93
C THR A 3 41.51 -24.32 5.76
N ASN A 4 40.55 -23.43 6.05
CA ASN A 4 39.64 -22.73 5.16
C ASN A 4 40.32 -22.02 3.98
N THR A 5 39.64 -21.97 2.84
CA THR A 5 39.80 -20.85 1.89
C THR A 5 38.42 -20.46 1.37
N ILE A 6 38.01 -19.26 1.77
CA ILE A 6 36.74 -18.61 1.49
C ILE A 6 36.71 -18.20 0.02
N ILE A 7 35.79 -18.74 -0.76
CA ILE A 7 35.47 -18.26 -2.11
C ILE A 7 34.48 -17.10 -1.96
N MET A 8 34.98 -15.88 -2.04
CA MET A 8 34.18 -14.66 -2.15
C MET A 8 33.54 -14.62 -3.55
N LYS A 9 32.26 -14.99 -3.66
CA LYS A 9 31.46 -14.70 -4.85
C LYS A 9 31.04 -13.23 -4.80
N ALA A 10 31.56 -12.44 -5.73
CA ALA A 10 31.13 -11.07 -5.98
C ALA A 10 29.65 -11.04 -6.40
N LEU A 11 28.80 -10.50 -5.53
CA LEU A 11 27.41 -10.19 -5.81
C LEU A 11 27.40 -8.89 -6.65
N ARG A 12 27.14 -9.00 -7.95
CA ARG A 12 26.94 -7.83 -8.81
C ARG A 12 25.56 -7.23 -8.50
N PHE A 13 25.54 -6.09 -7.82
CA PHE A 13 24.38 -5.21 -7.73
C PHE A 13 24.04 -4.69 -9.15
N PHE A 14 22.87 -5.06 -9.65
CA PHE A 14 22.24 -4.37 -10.78
C PHE A 14 21.53 -3.12 -10.24
N PRO A 15 21.89 -1.90 -10.64
CA PRO A 15 21.03 -0.75 -10.39
C PRO A 15 19.83 -0.85 -11.33
N PHE A 16 18.64 -1.02 -10.75
CA PHE A 16 17.36 -0.96 -11.45
C PHE A 16 17.18 0.49 -11.92
N ALA A 17 17.45 0.74 -13.20
CA ALA A 17 17.13 2.01 -13.84
C ALA A 17 15.61 2.16 -13.87
N LEU A 18 15.09 3.09 -13.07
CA LEU A 18 13.70 3.47 -13.03
C LEU A 18 13.33 4.15 -14.37
N LEU A 19 12.86 3.36 -15.34
CA LEU A 19 12.29 3.90 -16.57
C LEU A 19 10.85 4.35 -16.28
N VAL A 20 10.66 5.63 -15.96
CA VAL A 20 9.34 6.23 -15.85
C VAL A 20 8.77 6.36 -17.25
N ALA A 21 7.89 5.43 -17.64
CA ALA A 21 7.06 5.58 -18.82
C ALA A 21 5.97 6.63 -18.52
N LEU A 22 6.16 7.85 -19.01
CA LEU A 22 5.12 8.89 -19.03
C LEU A 22 4.08 8.52 -20.08
N ILE A 23 2.93 8.00 -19.63
CA ILE A 23 1.73 7.92 -20.45
C ILE A 23 1.10 9.31 -20.43
N ASN A 24 1.29 10.07 -21.51
CA ASN A 24 0.66 11.38 -21.71
C ASN A 24 -0.84 11.21 -21.95
N TYR A 25 -1.66 11.54 -20.96
CA TYR A 25 -3.00 12.04 -21.21
C TYR A 25 -2.91 13.57 -21.29
N GLY A 26 -3.55 14.16 -22.29
CA GLY A 26 -3.46 15.59 -22.60
C GLY A 26 -3.81 16.49 -21.42
N ALA A 27 -2.78 16.95 -20.72
CA ALA A 27 -2.80 18.06 -19.78
C ALA A 27 -2.02 19.20 -20.41
N THR A 28 -2.49 20.43 -20.22
CA THR A 28 -1.76 21.64 -20.63
C THR A 28 -0.43 21.69 -19.88
N ALA A 29 0.69 21.67 -20.60
CA ALA A 29 2.03 21.49 -20.04
C ALA A 29 2.61 22.83 -19.56
N GLN A 30 2.18 23.29 -18.38
CA GLN A 30 2.89 24.38 -17.69
C GLN A 30 4.18 23.84 -17.05
N THR A 31 5.32 24.44 -17.37
CA THR A 31 6.62 24.08 -16.81
C THR A 31 7.19 25.28 -16.06
N LEU A 32 7.23 25.20 -14.73
CA LEU A 32 8.03 26.10 -13.91
C LEU A 32 9.40 25.44 -13.69
N SER A 33 10.47 26.11 -14.13
CA SER A 33 11.84 25.69 -13.87
C SER A 33 12.51 26.68 -12.94
N MET A 34 13.07 26.19 -11.85
CA MET A 34 13.81 26.99 -10.88
C MET A 34 15.22 26.43 -10.76
N SER A 35 16.22 27.31 -10.84
CA SER A 35 17.60 26.97 -10.59
C SER A 35 18.21 28.01 -9.65
N SER A 36 19.09 27.57 -8.76
CA SER A 36 19.79 28.46 -7.84
C SER A 36 21.29 28.25 -7.96
N SER A 37 22.04 29.35 -8.02
CA SER A 37 23.51 29.36 -8.06
C SER A 37 24.01 30.65 -7.41
N ASN A 38 24.92 30.53 -6.43
CA ASN A 38 25.55 31.66 -5.72
C ASN A 38 24.54 32.76 -5.31
N ASP A 39 23.52 32.38 -4.53
CA ASP A 39 22.44 33.24 -4.01
C ASP A 39 21.57 33.93 -5.07
N ARG A 40 21.74 33.60 -6.36
CA ARG A 40 20.82 33.99 -7.42
C ARG A 40 19.81 32.89 -7.65
N HIS A 41 18.54 33.27 -7.69
CA HIS A 41 17.43 32.41 -8.04
C HIS A 41 16.95 32.79 -9.44
N LYS A 42 17.12 31.87 -10.37
CA LYS A 42 16.59 32.00 -11.72
C LYS A 42 15.32 31.17 -11.85
N ILE A 43 14.22 31.85 -12.13
CA ILE A 43 12.89 31.29 -12.32
C ILE A 43 12.53 31.50 -13.79
N SER A 44 12.34 30.42 -14.53
CA SER A 44 11.76 30.47 -15.88
C SER A 44 10.41 29.78 -15.83
N TYR A 45 9.35 30.58 -15.99
CA TYR A 45 7.98 30.10 -16.14
C TYR A 45 7.64 30.00 -17.62
N ARG A 46 7.26 28.79 -18.03
CA ARG A 46 6.82 28.48 -19.39
C ARG A 46 5.42 27.87 -19.32
N SER A 47 4.53 28.34 -20.16
CA SER A 47 3.19 27.78 -20.35
C SER A 47 2.93 27.52 -21.83
N ASP A 48 1.90 26.71 -22.11
CA ASP A 48 1.42 26.47 -23.48
C ASP A 48 0.92 27.74 -24.17
N ASN A 49 0.60 28.78 -23.40
CA ASN A 49 0.35 30.11 -23.92
C ASN A 49 1.66 30.91 -23.91
N PRO A 50 2.32 31.13 -25.07
CA PRO A 50 3.59 31.86 -25.10
C PRO A 50 3.48 33.29 -24.55
N LEU A 51 2.25 33.84 -24.52
CA LEU A 51 1.95 35.16 -23.97
C LEU A 51 2.07 35.25 -22.45
N GLN A 52 2.21 34.12 -21.75
CA GLN A 52 2.34 34.06 -20.29
C GLN A 52 3.76 33.67 -19.85
N ASN A 53 4.70 33.52 -20.79
CA ASN A 53 6.06 33.10 -20.49
C ASN A 53 6.89 34.22 -19.87
N PHE A 54 7.49 33.94 -18.71
CA PHE A 54 8.39 34.85 -18.01
C PHE A 54 9.76 34.22 -17.80
N ASN A 55 10.81 35.00 -18.02
CA ASN A 55 12.12 34.73 -17.44
C ASN A 55 12.33 35.74 -16.33
N VAL A 56 12.58 35.26 -15.12
CA VAL A 56 12.86 36.10 -13.96
C VAL A 56 14.16 35.66 -13.31
N GLU A 57 15.05 36.61 -13.06
CA GLU A 57 16.22 36.41 -12.21
C GLU A 57 16.08 37.28 -10.98
N THR A 58 16.27 36.71 -9.81
CA THR A 58 16.12 37.39 -8.53
C THR A 58 17.29 37.10 -7.61
N ARG A 59 17.63 38.06 -6.76
CA ARG A 59 18.59 37.92 -5.67
C ARG A 59 18.19 38.85 -4.54
N GLY A 60 18.44 38.43 -3.30
CA GLY A 60 18.06 39.18 -2.11
C GLY A 60 16.55 39.15 -1.83
N LYS A 61 16.14 39.83 -0.78
CA LYS A 61 14.72 39.98 -0.40
C LYS A 61 14.07 41.05 -1.26
N ILE A 62 12.87 40.80 -1.77
CA ILE A 62 12.08 41.74 -2.57
C ILE A 62 10.72 41.92 -1.91
N ASP A 63 10.40 43.17 -1.54
CA ASP A 63 9.11 43.54 -0.97
C ASP A 63 8.25 44.21 -2.03
N LEU A 64 7.04 43.70 -2.21
CA LEU A 64 6.07 44.20 -3.19
C LEU A 64 5.18 45.29 -2.56
N THR A 65 4.59 46.15 -3.38
CA THR A 65 3.48 47.01 -2.94
C THR A 65 2.24 46.18 -2.59
N ASP A 66 1.31 46.77 -1.83
CA ASP A 66 0.13 46.06 -1.32
C ASP A 66 -0.85 45.59 -2.41
N ASP A 67 -0.76 46.18 -3.60
CA ASP A 67 -1.55 45.88 -4.79
C ASP A 67 -0.81 44.98 -5.81
N ASP A 68 0.41 44.53 -5.48
CA ASP A 68 1.28 43.73 -6.35
C ASP A 68 1.58 44.40 -7.71
N LYS A 69 1.64 45.74 -7.76
CA LYS A 69 1.89 46.52 -9.00
C LYS A 69 3.26 47.21 -9.08
N ASP A 70 4.03 47.25 -8.01
CA ASP A 70 5.41 47.77 -8.00
C ASP A 70 6.25 47.06 -6.94
N ILE A 71 7.57 47.27 -6.98
CA ILE A 71 8.51 46.89 -5.94
C ILE A 71 8.60 48.05 -4.93
N LYS A 72 8.32 47.77 -3.66
CA LYS A 72 8.37 48.73 -2.56
C LYS A 72 9.81 48.92 -2.05
N SER A 73 10.49 47.81 -1.79
CA SER A 73 11.85 47.79 -1.24
C SER A 73 12.54 46.47 -1.59
N MET A 74 13.86 46.44 -1.41
CA MET A 74 14.65 45.21 -1.50
C MET A 74 15.84 45.27 -0.53
N SER A 75 16.46 44.14 -0.25
CA SER A 75 17.71 44.08 0.53
C SER A 75 18.85 44.80 -0.20
N SER A 76 19.96 45.09 0.49
CA SER A 76 21.11 45.80 -0.09
C SER A 76 21.76 45.09 -1.28
N ASP A 77 21.59 43.76 -1.35
CA ASP A 77 22.02 42.91 -2.44
C ASP A 77 20.86 42.58 -3.43
N GLY A 78 19.73 43.26 -3.26
CA GLY A 78 18.50 43.09 -4.00
C GLY A 78 18.67 43.31 -5.50
N TYR A 79 18.13 42.39 -6.28
CA TYR A 79 18.10 42.45 -7.73
C TYR A 79 16.89 41.68 -8.24
N ILE A 80 16.19 42.25 -9.21
CA ILE A 80 15.18 41.55 -10.00
C ILE A 80 15.28 41.96 -11.46
N GLU A 81 15.36 40.97 -12.34
CA GLU A 81 15.23 41.13 -13.78
C GLU A 81 14.01 40.37 -14.26
N ILE A 82 13.07 41.06 -14.89
CA ILE A 82 11.85 40.49 -15.46
C ILE A 82 11.92 40.65 -16.97
N GLU A 83 11.84 39.54 -17.69
CA GLU A 83 11.83 39.53 -19.14
C GLU A 83 10.60 38.77 -19.65
N LYS A 84 9.88 39.40 -20.58
CA LYS A 84 8.75 38.80 -21.29
C LYS A 84 8.95 39.00 -22.79
N THR A 85 8.73 37.94 -23.58
CA THR A 85 8.76 38.02 -25.05
C THR A 85 7.42 37.61 -25.60
N VAL A 86 6.75 38.52 -26.30
CA VAL A 86 5.40 38.35 -26.86
C VAL A 86 5.45 38.72 -28.33
N PHE A 87 5.05 37.80 -29.22
CA PHE A 87 5.07 38.00 -30.69
C PHE A 87 6.40 38.58 -31.23
N GLY A 88 7.53 38.09 -30.73
CA GLY A 88 8.88 38.56 -31.11
C GLY A 88 9.32 39.88 -30.46
N SER A 89 8.43 40.57 -29.74
CA SER A 89 8.76 41.78 -28.97
C SER A 89 9.20 41.40 -27.56
N ARG A 90 10.48 41.64 -27.26
CA ARG A 90 11.07 41.42 -25.92
C ARG A 90 11.02 42.71 -25.12
N ARG A 91 10.44 42.66 -23.92
CA ARG A 91 10.52 43.72 -22.92
C ARG A 91 11.28 43.22 -21.71
N LYS A 92 12.07 44.10 -21.09
CA LYS A 92 12.87 43.79 -19.91
C LYS A 92 12.83 44.93 -18.90
N ILE A 93 12.61 44.60 -17.63
CA ILE A 93 12.82 45.49 -16.48
C ILE A 93 13.94 44.92 -15.64
N VAL A 94 14.86 45.79 -15.23
CA VAL A 94 15.89 45.49 -14.22
C VAL A 94 15.72 46.45 -13.06
N ILE A 95 15.61 45.92 -11.84
CA ILE A 95 15.53 46.72 -10.62
C ILE A 95 16.65 46.28 -9.68
N THR A 96 17.43 47.24 -9.21
CA THR A 96 18.59 47.03 -8.33
C THR A 96 18.52 47.92 -7.10
N ALA A 97 19.09 47.45 -6.01
CA ALA A 97 19.30 48.27 -4.82
C ALA A 97 20.30 49.39 -5.11
N GLU A 98 19.96 50.63 -4.74
CA GLU A 98 20.82 51.82 -4.85
C GLU A 98 20.78 52.60 -3.54
N GLY A 99 21.67 52.24 -2.60
CA GLY A 99 21.66 52.78 -1.25
C GLY A 99 20.35 52.46 -0.52
N ASN A 100 19.63 53.51 -0.07
CA ASN A 100 18.30 53.40 0.55
C ASN A 100 17.16 53.50 -0.48
N SER A 101 17.46 53.46 -1.78
CA SER A 101 16.50 53.58 -2.87
C SER A 101 16.64 52.40 -3.83
N ILE A 102 15.79 52.37 -4.86
CA ILE A 102 15.84 51.34 -5.90
C ILE A 102 15.94 51.99 -7.28
N LYS A 103 16.92 51.55 -8.06
CA LYS A 103 17.14 51.97 -9.44
C LYS A 103 16.33 51.07 -10.36
N ARG A 104 15.63 51.66 -11.34
CA ARG A 104 14.79 50.94 -12.31
C ARG A 104 15.24 51.24 -13.73
N GLU A 105 15.42 50.19 -14.53
CA GLU A 105 15.83 50.28 -15.93
C GLU A 105 14.83 49.51 -16.79
N TYR A 106 14.37 50.12 -17.88
CA TYR A 106 13.40 49.54 -18.81
C TYR A 106 14.00 49.43 -20.21
N TYR A 107 13.75 48.29 -20.86
CA TYR A 107 14.25 48.01 -22.20
C TYR A 107 13.16 47.43 -23.09
N GLU A 108 13.13 47.89 -24.34
CA GLU A 108 12.43 47.23 -25.45
C GLU A 108 13.46 46.71 -26.45
N GLY A 109 13.51 45.39 -26.64
CA GLY A 109 14.57 44.72 -27.38
C GLY A 109 15.95 44.96 -26.76
N ARG A 110 16.81 45.69 -27.47
CA ARG A 110 18.16 46.08 -27.01
C ARG A 110 18.23 47.56 -26.59
N THR A 111 17.13 48.30 -26.71
CA THR A 111 17.10 49.75 -26.50
C THR A 111 16.69 50.05 -25.06
N SER A 112 17.50 50.86 -24.36
CA SER A 112 17.13 51.41 -23.04
C SER A 112 16.17 52.58 -23.23
N LEU A 113 15.06 52.57 -22.50
CA LEU A 113 14.06 53.64 -22.49
C LEU A 113 13.89 54.21 -21.07
N PRO A 114 13.37 55.44 -20.93
CA PRO A 114 12.95 55.94 -19.63
C PRO A 114 11.96 54.98 -18.95
N PHE A 115 12.15 54.73 -17.66
CA PHE A 115 11.23 53.87 -16.90
C PHE A 115 9.83 54.50 -16.79
N GLU A 116 9.75 55.83 -16.71
CA GLU A 116 8.48 56.55 -16.65
C GLU A 116 8.06 57.08 -18.03
N PRO A 117 6.77 56.97 -18.42
CA PRO A 117 5.69 56.24 -17.72
C PRO A 117 5.58 54.76 -18.14
N GLU A 118 6.16 54.38 -19.28
CA GLU A 118 5.87 53.10 -19.94
C GLU A 118 6.41 51.88 -19.19
N GLY A 119 7.62 51.97 -18.63
CA GLY A 119 8.19 50.91 -17.80
C GLY A 119 7.38 50.68 -16.53
N ARG A 120 6.92 51.75 -15.85
CA ARG A 120 6.01 51.66 -14.70
C ARG A 120 4.70 50.98 -15.06
N LYS A 121 4.08 51.42 -16.16
CA LYS A 121 2.83 50.83 -16.64
C LYS A 121 3.01 49.35 -16.92
N TRP A 122 4.05 48.99 -17.67
CA TRP A 122 4.32 47.59 -18.00
C TRP A 122 4.59 46.73 -16.76
N LEU A 123 5.35 47.23 -15.77
CA LEU A 123 5.53 46.55 -14.49
C LEU A 123 4.19 46.28 -13.80
N SER A 124 3.34 47.29 -13.71
CA SER A 124 2.03 47.20 -13.05
C SER A 124 1.07 46.22 -13.73
N GLU A 125 1.25 45.99 -15.03
CA GLU A 125 0.46 45.04 -15.81
C GLU A 125 0.93 43.60 -15.62
N ILE A 126 2.25 43.36 -15.58
CA ILE A 126 2.81 41.99 -15.54
C ILE A 126 3.03 41.44 -14.14
N LEU A 127 3.28 42.30 -13.14
CA LEU A 127 3.67 41.86 -11.81
C LEU A 127 2.59 41.02 -11.11
N PRO A 128 1.28 41.35 -11.18
CA PRO A 128 0.23 40.50 -10.61
C PRO A 128 0.17 39.09 -11.21
N GLU A 129 0.41 38.96 -12.53
CA GLU A 129 0.49 37.67 -13.21
C GLU A 129 1.74 36.90 -12.76
N LEU A 130 2.88 37.60 -12.65
CA LEU A 130 4.15 37.01 -12.28
C LEU A 130 4.13 36.40 -10.86
N VAL A 131 3.55 37.11 -9.88
CA VAL A 131 3.51 36.64 -8.48
C VAL A 131 2.53 35.49 -8.26
N ARG A 132 1.61 35.23 -9.21
CA ARG A 132 0.68 34.09 -9.21
C ARG A 132 1.21 32.88 -9.97
N THR A 133 2.16 33.09 -10.86
CA THR A 133 2.82 32.04 -11.65
C THR A 133 4.19 31.65 -11.10
N THR A 134 4.69 32.38 -10.11
CA THR A 134 5.96 32.13 -9.42
C THR A 134 5.83 32.27 -7.91
N THR A 135 6.88 31.93 -7.16
CA THR A 135 6.94 32.11 -5.70
C THR A 135 7.50 33.48 -5.28
N LEU A 136 7.64 34.42 -6.22
CA LEU A 136 8.15 35.77 -5.94
C LEU A 136 7.29 36.48 -4.89
N GLY A 137 7.92 36.90 -3.79
CA GLY A 137 7.27 37.64 -2.71
C GLY A 137 6.22 36.83 -1.94
N ALA A 138 6.13 35.51 -2.15
CA ALA A 138 5.04 34.68 -1.63
C ALA A 138 4.88 34.78 -0.11
N GLU A 139 5.97 34.80 0.66
CA GLU A 139 5.93 34.90 2.11
C GLU A 139 5.18 36.16 2.60
N ASP A 140 5.54 37.32 2.07
CA ASP A 140 4.97 38.58 2.51
C ASP A 140 3.56 38.78 1.92
N ARG A 141 3.29 38.25 0.73
CA ARG A 141 1.93 38.17 0.17
C ARG A 141 1.00 37.34 1.06
N VAL A 142 1.41 36.14 1.47
CA VAL A 142 0.61 35.27 2.36
C VAL A 142 0.37 35.94 3.71
N LYS A 143 1.40 36.52 4.34
CA LYS A 143 1.24 37.28 5.60
C LYS A 143 0.23 38.42 5.44
N ARG A 144 0.31 39.16 4.34
CA ARG A 144 -0.59 40.29 4.04
C ARG A 144 -2.04 39.83 3.84
N PHE A 145 -2.28 38.78 3.06
CA PHE A 145 -3.62 38.23 2.86
C PHE A 145 -4.18 37.64 4.16
N PHE A 146 -3.36 36.92 4.92
CA PHE A 146 -3.76 36.37 6.22
C PHE A 146 -4.10 37.46 7.24
N ALA A 147 -3.33 38.55 7.29
CA ALA A 147 -3.63 39.68 8.16
C ALA A 147 -4.92 40.43 7.75
N LYS A 148 -5.23 40.48 6.44
CA LYS A 148 -6.42 41.17 5.93
C LYS A 148 -7.72 40.39 6.14
N GLY A 149 -7.69 39.06 6.05
CA GLY A 149 -8.91 38.26 6.09
C GLY A 149 -8.74 36.82 6.50
N GLY A 150 -7.65 36.48 7.20
CA GLY A 150 -7.39 35.15 7.74
C GLY A 150 -7.23 34.07 6.67
N THR A 151 -7.55 32.83 7.05
CA THR A 151 -7.53 31.64 6.19
C THR A 151 -8.30 31.85 4.87
N PRO A 152 -9.54 32.36 4.85
CA PRO A 152 -10.30 32.53 3.61
C PRO A 152 -9.64 33.45 2.59
N ALA A 153 -8.97 34.53 3.03
CA ALA A 153 -8.31 35.47 2.13
C ALA A 153 -7.11 34.82 1.41
N VAL A 154 -6.33 33.98 2.10
CA VAL A 154 -5.21 33.27 1.49
C VAL A 154 -5.70 32.18 0.53
N LEU A 155 -6.74 31.42 0.91
CA LEU A 155 -7.33 30.39 0.03
C LEU A 155 -7.92 31.02 -1.25
N SER A 156 -8.53 32.20 -1.16
CA SER A 156 -9.00 32.95 -2.33
C SER A 156 -7.86 33.29 -3.29
N GLU A 157 -6.72 33.74 -2.78
CA GLU A 157 -5.55 34.02 -3.60
C GLU A 157 -4.98 32.73 -4.22
N ILE A 158 -4.92 31.61 -3.49
CA ILE A 158 -4.47 30.30 -4.02
C ILE A 158 -5.36 29.87 -5.20
N ASN A 159 -6.68 30.01 -5.09
CA ASN A 159 -7.61 29.67 -6.16
C ASN A 159 -7.47 30.52 -7.42
N SER A 160 -6.78 31.66 -7.34
CA SER A 160 -6.50 32.53 -8.50
C SER A 160 -5.19 32.16 -9.24
N MET A 161 -4.45 31.18 -8.73
CA MET A 161 -3.20 30.70 -9.33
C MET A 161 -3.48 29.60 -10.36
N SER A 162 -2.51 29.34 -11.23
CA SER A 162 -2.60 28.29 -12.26
C SER A 162 -1.61 27.15 -12.08
N SER A 163 -0.59 27.34 -11.23
CA SER A 163 0.48 26.36 -11.03
C SER A 163 0.30 25.62 -9.71
N ASP A 164 0.14 24.29 -9.78
CA ASP A 164 0.07 23.41 -8.61
C ASP A 164 1.26 23.61 -7.64
N TYR A 165 2.45 23.83 -8.18
CA TYR A 165 3.65 24.11 -7.38
C TYR A 165 3.50 25.39 -6.57
N VAL A 166 3.04 26.48 -7.20
CA VAL A 166 2.87 27.77 -6.55
C VAL A 166 1.72 27.69 -5.53
N MET A 167 0.60 27.06 -5.88
CA MET A 167 -0.50 26.80 -4.95
C MET A 167 -0.01 26.03 -3.72
N ASN A 168 0.77 24.96 -3.92
CA ASN A 168 1.34 24.16 -2.84
C ASN A 168 2.28 24.98 -1.94
N HIS A 169 3.14 25.82 -2.55
CA HIS A 169 4.02 26.71 -1.80
C HIS A 169 3.24 27.69 -0.92
N TYR A 170 2.21 28.35 -1.48
CA TYR A 170 1.35 29.26 -0.71
C TYR A 170 0.54 28.51 0.37
N ALA A 171 0.09 27.29 0.10
CA ALA A 171 -0.60 26.45 1.08
C ALA A 171 0.29 26.12 2.29
N ASN A 172 1.57 25.80 2.06
CA ASN A 172 2.53 25.55 3.14
C ASN A 172 2.86 26.83 3.92
N LEU A 173 2.97 27.98 3.24
CA LEU A 173 3.14 29.28 3.90
C LEU A 173 1.91 29.68 4.73
N LEU A 174 0.69 29.34 4.27
CA LEU A 174 -0.53 29.49 5.04
C LEU A 174 -0.47 28.64 6.31
N MET A 175 -0.09 27.37 6.18
CA MET A 175 0.05 26.48 7.34
C MET A 175 1.14 26.94 8.30
N ALA A 176 2.14 27.72 7.87
CA ALA A 176 3.12 28.34 8.75
C ALA A 176 2.57 29.55 9.55
N GLN A 177 1.41 30.09 9.17
CA GLN A 177 0.72 31.13 9.95
C GLN A 177 0.03 30.53 11.19
N ARG A 178 -0.49 31.41 12.05
CA ARG A 178 -1.29 31.04 13.24
C ARG A 178 -2.73 30.67 12.86
N VAL A 179 -2.86 29.66 11.99
CA VAL A 179 -4.15 29.08 11.57
C VAL A 179 -4.81 28.37 12.75
N THR A 180 -6.12 28.54 12.90
CA THR A 180 -6.88 27.85 13.95
C THR A 180 -7.14 26.39 13.58
N VAL A 181 -7.18 25.49 14.56
CA VAL A 181 -7.41 24.06 14.31
C VAL A 181 -8.74 23.80 13.57
N ASN A 182 -9.77 24.60 13.87
CA ASN A 182 -11.08 24.53 13.21
C ASN A 182 -11.01 24.81 11.69
N ASP A 183 -9.97 25.49 11.20
CA ASP A 183 -9.80 25.78 9.79
C ASP A 183 -9.14 24.64 9.01
N TYR A 184 -8.50 23.66 9.68
CA TYR A 184 -7.76 22.60 8.99
C TYR A 184 -8.61 21.80 8.00
N PRO A 185 -9.85 21.37 8.31
CA PRO A 185 -10.70 20.68 7.34
C PRO A 185 -10.99 21.53 6.10
N LEU A 186 -11.22 22.83 6.28
CA LEU A 186 -11.45 23.77 5.17
C LEU A 186 -10.20 23.88 4.30
N ILE A 187 -9.03 24.07 4.90
CA ILE A 187 -7.76 24.19 4.17
C ILE A 187 -7.48 22.91 3.39
N ILE A 188 -7.55 21.75 4.03
CA ILE A 188 -7.34 20.45 3.38
C ILE A 188 -8.24 20.32 2.14
N LYS A 189 -9.54 20.59 2.31
CA LYS A 189 -10.51 20.52 1.23
C LYS A 189 -10.16 21.50 0.09
N SER A 190 -9.95 22.77 0.41
CA SER A 190 -9.70 23.82 -0.58
C SER A 190 -8.42 23.57 -1.37
N ILE A 191 -7.33 23.14 -0.74
CA ILE A 191 -6.08 22.85 -1.44
C ILE A 191 -6.21 21.62 -2.33
N VAL A 192 -6.88 20.57 -1.86
CA VAL A 192 -7.09 19.34 -2.66
C VAL A 192 -8.07 19.59 -3.82
N ASP A 193 -9.02 20.50 -3.65
CA ASP A 193 -9.92 20.97 -4.72
C ASP A 193 -9.19 21.79 -5.79
N ALA A 194 -8.23 22.63 -5.37
CA ALA A 194 -7.54 23.58 -6.27
C ALA A 194 -6.35 22.96 -7.01
N VAL A 195 -5.58 22.10 -6.35
CA VAL A 195 -4.37 21.47 -6.93
C VAL A 195 -4.79 20.26 -7.75
N ASP A 196 -4.30 20.12 -8.98
CA ASP A 196 -4.64 19.00 -9.86
C ASP A 196 -3.73 17.79 -9.64
N SER A 197 -2.42 18.02 -9.49
CA SER A 197 -1.42 16.98 -9.33
C SER A 197 -1.51 16.27 -7.97
N ASP A 198 -1.75 14.96 -8.01
CA ASP A 198 -1.73 14.11 -6.81
C ASP A 198 -0.38 14.13 -6.08
N HIS A 199 0.72 14.40 -6.79
CA HIS A 199 2.04 14.58 -6.16
C HIS A 199 2.02 15.77 -5.20
N TYR A 200 1.54 16.93 -5.65
CA TYR A 200 1.48 18.13 -4.82
C TYR A 200 0.38 18.03 -3.76
N ARG A 201 -0.76 17.38 -4.05
CA ARG A 201 -1.75 17.07 -3.01
C ARG A 201 -1.15 16.22 -1.90
N ALA A 202 -0.43 15.15 -2.24
CA ALA A 202 0.23 14.28 -1.26
C ALA A 202 1.31 15.04 -0.47
N GLN A 203 2.17 15.80 -1.15
CA GLN A 203 3.20 16.61 -0.51
C GLN A 203 2.60 17.58 0.52
N PHE A 204 1.52 18.29 0.18
CA PHE A 204 0.84 19.19 1.11
C PHE A 204 0.33 18.46 2.34
N LEU A 205 -0.37 17.33 2.14
CA LEU A 205 -0.97 16.55 3.23
C LEU A 205 0.11 15.94 4.14
N GLU A 206 1.18 15.39 3.57
CA GLU A 206 2.26 14.76 4.33
C GLU A 206 3.10 15.78 5.10
N TYR A 207 3.45 16.91 4.47
CA TYR A 207 4.26 17.96 5.10
C TYR A 207 3.56 18.57 6.32
N ASN A 208 2.23 18.67 6.28
CA ASN A 208 1.43 19.26 7.35
C ASN A 208 0.72 18.22 8.24
N MET A 209 1.02 16.92 8.06
CA MET A 209 0.30 15.83 8.72
C MET A 209 0.28 16.00 10.24
N ASP A 210 1.40 16.34 10.87
CA ASP A 210 1.49 16.49 12.33
C ASP A 210 0.54 17.55 12.89
N LYS A 211 0.24 18.60 12.11
CA LYS A 211 -0.78 19.59 12.49
C LYS A 211 -2.18 19.03 12.34
N PHE A 212 -2.44 18.26 11.28
CA PHE A 212 -3.77 17.70 11.03
C PHE A 212 -4.14 16.59 12.02
N MET A 213 -3.19 15.83 12.55
CA MET A 213 -3.46 14.70 13.45
C MET A 213 -3.85 15.12 14.88
N VAL A 214 -3.89 16.43 15.19
CA VAL A 214 -4.33 16.93 16.51
C VAL A 214 -5.86 17.08 16.63
N ASP A 215 -6.60 17.01 15.52
CA ASP A 215 -8.05 17.17 15.47
C ASP A 215 -8.72 16.07 14.63
N GLN A 216 -9.84 15.55 15.13
CA GLN A 216 -10.58 14.47 14.48
C GLN A 216 -11.23 14.92 13.17
N SER A 217 -11.71 16.16 13.08
CA SER A 217 -12.29 16.67 11.83
C SER A 217 -11.22 16.81 10.74
N ALA A 218 -10.02 17.25 11.12
CA ALA A 218 -8.87 17.33 10.23
C ALA A 218 -8.38 15.94 9.78
N ILE A 219 -8.30 14.95 10.68
CA ILE A 219 -7.98 13.55 10.33
C ILE A 219 -8.97 13.01 9.29
N GLU A 220 -10.27 13.20 9.53
CA GLU A 220 -11.31 12.76 8.59
C GLU A 220 -11.16 13.47 7.23
N ALA A 221 -10.84 14.76 7.23
CA ALA A 221 -10.59 15.51 6.00
C ALA A 221 -9.37 14.98 5.23
N VAL A 222 -8.27 14.61 5.91
CA VAL A 222 -7.10 13.97 5.27
C VAL A 222 -7.49 12.64 4.62
N CYS A 223 -8.25 11.79 5.31
CA CYS A 223 -8.68 10.50 4.75
C CYS A 223 -9.59 10.68 3.54
N LEU A 224 -10.54 11.62 3.60
CA LEU A 224 -11.43 11.95 2.48
C LEU A 224 -10.65 12.53 1.29
N ALA A 225 -9.74 13.47 1.55
CA ALA A 225 -8.86 14.05 0.53
C ALA A 225 -7.99 13.00 -0.17
N SER A 226 -7.38 12.10 0.61
CA SER A 226 -6.60 10.98 0.09
C SER A 226 -7.45 10.13 -0.87
N GLY A 227 -8.70 9.84 -0.51
CA GLY A 227 -9.62 9.06 -1.33
C GLY A 227 -10.05 9.70 -2.66
N ARG A 228 -9.72 10.99 -2.89
CA ARG A 228 -10.02 11.73 -4.13
C ARG A 228 -8.85 11.78 -5.12
N MET A 229 -7.66 11.34 -4.72
CA MET A 229 -6.51 11.28 -5.61
C MET A 229 -6.71 10.22 -6.70
N GLY A 230 -6.16 10.43 -7.89
CA GLY A 230 -6.18 9.43 -8.96
C GLY A 230 -5.15 8.32 -8.75
N SER A 231 -3.94 8.67 -8.30
CA SER A 231 -2.80 7.76 -8.13
C SER A 231 -2.88 6.93 -6.85
N ASP A 232 -3.01 5.61 -6.98
CA ASP A 232 -2.98 4.67 -5.85
C ASP A 232 -1.69 4.75 -5.03
N HIS A 233 -0.58 5.11 -5.67
CA HIS A 233 0.68 5.34 -4.98
C HIS A 233 0.56 6.50 -3.98
N TYR A 234 0.10 7.67 -4.44
CA TYR A 234 -0.02 8.86 -3.58
C TYR A 234 -1.11 8.70 -2.52
N LYS A 235 -2.24 8.06 -2.85
CA LYS A 235 -3.24 7.64 -1.85
C LYS A 235 -2.57 6.86 -0.71
N THR A 236 -1.76 5.87 -1.08
CA THR A 236 -1.12 4.95 -0.14
C THR A 236 -0.10 5.64 0.75
N GLN A 237 0.73 6.54 0.20
CA GLN A 237 1.72 7.29 0.99
C GLN A 237 1.05 8.12 2.09
N VAL A 238 0.05 8.93 1.73
CA VAL A 238 -0.68 9.79 2.67
C VAL A 238 -1.41 8.97 3.73
N ILE A 239 -2.13 7.92 3.33
CA ILE A 239 -2.88 7.06 4.26
C ILE A 239 -1.94 6.35 5.24
N LYS A 240 -0.82 5.78 4.75
CA LYS A 240 0.16 5.12 5.63
C LYS A 240 0.79 6.11 6.59
N ARG A 241 1.07 7.34 6.15
CA ARG A 241 1.60 8.39 7.01
C ARG A 241 0.60 8.80 8.10
N ALA A 242 -0.69 8.92 7.78
CA ALA A 242 -1.74 9.20 8.76
C ALA A 242 -1.92 8.05 9.76
N LEU A 243 -1.86 6.80 9.30
CA LEU A 243 -1.99 5.62 10.17
C LEU A 243 -0.80 5.39 11.12
N ARG A 244 0.32 6.11 10.97
CA ARG A 244 1.41 6.08 11.97
C ARG A 244 0.97 6.72 13.29
N ASP A 245 0.02 7.64 13.22
CA ASP A 245 -0.56 8.28 14.39
C ASP A 245 -1.71 7.42 14.94
N LYS A 246 -1.69 7.14 16.25
CA LYS A 246 -2.64 6.23 16.90
C LYS A 246 -4.04 6.83 17.14
N ASN A 247 -4.30 8.03 16.62
CA ASN A 247 -5.52 8.81 16.89
C ASN A 247 -6.58 8.72 15.77
N VAL A 248 -6.42 7.80 14.81
CA VAL A 248 -7.36 7.66 13.70
C VAL A 248 -8.70 7.10 14.21
N SER A 249 -9.80 7.84 14.01
CA SER A 249 -11.13 7.38 14.44
C SER A 249 -11.62 6.17 13.64
N LEU A 250 -12.58 5.43 14.20
CA LEU A 250 -13.28 4.36 13.49
C LEU A 250 -13.87 4.85 12.16
N LYS A 251 -14.46 6.06 12.13
CA LYS A 251 -15.03 6.65 10.91
C LYS A 251 -13.96 6.89 9.84
N ALA A 252 -12.79 7.40 10.23
CA ALA A 252 -11.66 7.57 9.33
C ALA A 252 -11.12 6.22 8.81
N MET A 253 -11.01 5.20 9.67
CA MET A 253 -10.62 3.84 9.28
C MET A 253 -11.59 3.25 8.24
N LYS A 254 -12.90 3.42 8.43
CA LYS A 254 -13.91 2.99 7.45
C LYS A 254 -13.78 3.72 6.11
N SER A 255 -13.48 5.03 6.14
CA SER A 255 -13.22 5.82 4.93
C SER A 255 -11.97 5.35 4.19
N ILE A 256 -10.93 4.93 4.92
CA ILE A 256 -9.71 4.33 4.35
C ILE A 256 -10.07 3.01 3.64
N LEU A 257 -10.81 2.11 4.29
CA LEU A 257 -11.25 0.85 3.68
C LEU A 257 -12.14 1.07 2.46
N ALA A 258 -13.08 2.01 2.51
CA ALA A 258 -13.89 2.40 1.34
C ALA A 258 -13.08 3.04 0.21
N THR A 259 -11.88 3.57 0.51
CA THR A 259 -10.95 4.03 -0.52
C THR A 259 -10.25 2.84 -1.18
N THR A 260 -9.85 1.81 -0.41
CA THR A 260 -9.19 0.62 -0.95
C THR A 260 -10.04 -0.14 -1.96
N THR A 261 -11.37 -0.17 -1.79
CA THR A 261 -12.27 -0.84 -2.75
C THR A 261 -12.40 -0.12 -4.10
N ARG A 262 -11.89 1.11 -4.21
CA ARG A 262 -11.86 1.91 -5.45
C ARG A 262 -10.45 2.01 -6.06
N MET A 263 -9.45 1.42 -5.42
CA MET A 263 -8.08 1.36 -5.94
C MET A 263 -7.96 0.24 -6.97
N SER A 264 -7.03 0.39 -7.92
CA SER A 264 -6.81 -0.58 -9.00
C SER A 264 -5.62 -1.50 -8.72
N SER A 265 -4.64 -1.07 -7.92
CA SER A 265 -3.46 -1.86 -7.62
C SER A 265 -3.62 -2.69 -6.35
N ASP A 266 -3.68 -4.01 -6.50
CA ASP A 266 -3.71 -4.97 -5.38
C ASP A 266 -2.51 -4.81 -4.43
N HIS A 267 -1.35 -4.40 -4.97
CA HIS A 267 -0.17 -4.10 -4.18
C HIS A 267 -0.44 -2.96 -3.20
N TYR A 268 -0.92 -1.83 -3.70
CA TYR A 268 -1.22 -0.65 -2.88
C TYR A 268 -2.41 -0.88 -1.93
N ILE A 269 -3.43 -1.61 -2.38
CA ILE A 269 -4.52 -2.09 -1.50
C ILE A 269 -3.95 -2.88 -0.33
N THR A 270 -3.05 -3.83 -0.60
CA THR A 270 -2.39 -4.64 0.43
C THR A 270 -1.59 -3.79 1.40
N GLU A 271 -0.83 -2.81 0.91
CA GLU A 271 -0.05 -1.93 1.78
C GLU A 271 -0.95 -1.13 2.74
N VAL A 272 -2.05 -0.56 2.23
CA VAL A 272 -3.00 0.21 3.05
C VAL A 272 -3.68 -0.69 4.08
N ILE A 273 -4.28 -1.80 3.64
CA ILE A 273 -5.01 -2.70 4.54
C ILE A 273 -4.08 -3.31 5.58
N SER A 274 -2.87 -3.75 5.19
CA SER A 274 -1.92 -4.33 6.15
C SER A 274 -1.41 -3.30 7.14
N THR A 275 -1.20 -2.04 6.72
CA THR A 275 -0.82 -0.96 7.64
C THR A 275 -1.93 -0.67 8.66
N LEU A 276 -3.19 -0.63 8.21
CA LEU A 276 -4.35 -0.48 9.09
C LEU A 276 -4.48 -1.67 10.06
N LEU A 277 -4.37 -2.90 9.54
CA LEU A 277 -4.34 -4.13 10.32
C LEU A 277 -3.06 -4.28 11.15
N ASN A 278 -2.11 -3.35 11.17
CA ASN A 278 -1.02 -3.36 12.15
C ASN A 278 -1.31 -2.42 13.33
N GLN A 279 -2.37 -1.61 13.25
CA GLN A 279 -2.85 -0.79 14.37
C GLN A 279 -3.73 -1.59 15.33
N ASP A 280 -3.99 -1.04 16.51
CA ASP A 280 -5.04 -1.58 17.39
C ASP A 280 -6.42 -1.24 16.80
N VAL A 281 -7.12 -2.25 16.29
CA VAL A 281 -8.37 -2.09 15.54
C VAL A 281 -9.42 -3.08 16.05
N SER A 282 -10.68 -2.67 16.02
CA SER A 282 -11.79 -3.54 16.40
C SER A 282 -12.02 -4.66 15.40
N ASP A 283 -12.67 -5.73 15.85
CA ASP A 283 -13.05 -6.87 14.98
C ASP A 283 -13.94 -6.43 13.80
N ALA A 284 -14.72 -5.34 13.95
CA ALA A 284 -15.49 -4.75 12.85
C ALA A 284 -14.60 -4.20 11.72
N VAL A 285 -13.47 -3.58 12.06
CA VAL A 285 -12.49 -3.10 11.06
C VAL A 285 -11.78 -4.29 10.41
N VAL A 286 -11.47 -5.35 11.17
CA VAL A 286 -10.90 -6.59 10.62
C VAL A 286 -11.87 -7.23 9.61
N THR A 287 -13.15 -7.30 9.97
CA THR A 287 -14.22 -7.80 9.09
C THR A 287 -14.30 -6.99 7.79
N GLU A 288 -14.30 -5.66 7.86
CA GLU A 288 -14.33 -4.80 6.67
C GLU A 288 -13.05 -4.96 5.83
N ALA A 289 -11.88 -5.12 6.44
CA ALA A 289 -10.63 -5.40 5.74
C ALA A 289 -10.64 -6.74 4.98
N ILE A 290 -11.19 -7.79 5.60
CA ILE A 290 -11.41 -9.10 4.94
C ILE A 290 -12.35 -8.93 3.74
N ASN A 291 -13.43 -8.16 3.89
CA ASN A 291 -14.35 -7.92 2.78
C ASN A 291 -13.73 -7.09 1.66
N ALA A 292 -12.93 -6.07 1.97
CA ALA A 292 -12.18 -5.31 0.98
C ALA A 292 -11.23 -6.20 0.18
N SER A 293 -10.65 -7.24 0.79
CA SER A 293 -9.76 -8.16 0.06
C SER A 293 -10.43 -8.95 -1.08
N LYS A 294 -11.77 -9.04 -1.08
CA LYS A 294 -12.55 -9.70 -2.14
C LYS A 294 -12.53 -8.93 -3.47
N THR A 295 -12.22 -7.63 -3.46
CA THR A 295 -12.11 -6.84 -4.71
C THR A 295 -10.77 -7.04 -5.41
N MET A 296 -9.80 -7.68 -4.75
CA MET A 296 -8.44 -7.85 -5.27
C MET A 296 -8.38 -8.99 -6.29
N SER A 297 -7.59 -8.87 -7.35
CA SER A 297 -7.48 -9.92 -8.39
C SER A 297 -6.36 -10.93 -8.11
N SER A 298 -5.29 -10.49 -7.44
CA SER A 298 -4.11 -11.28 -7.15
C SER A 298 -4.30 -12.12 -5.89
N ASP A 299 -4.29 -13.45 -6.07
CA ASP A 299 -4.27 -14.42 -4.97
C ASP A 299 -3.13 -14.18 -3.98
N HIS A 300 -1.95 -13.75 -4.48
CA HIS A 300 -0.81 -13.43 -3.64
C HIS A 300 -1.16 -12.33 -2.64
N TYR A 301 -1.57 -11.18 -3.15
CA TYR A 301 -1.88 -10.01 -2.35
C TYR A 301 -3.10 -10.23 -1.45
N ARG A 302 -4.14 -10.89 -1.97
CA ARG A 302 -5.30 -11.32 -1.17
C ARG A 302 -4.87 -12.20 0.01
N SER A 303 -3.99 -13.18 -0.22
CA SER A 303 -3.48 -14.05 0.85
C SER A 303 -2.67 -13.29 1.91
N VAL A 304 -1.97 -12.23 1.53
CA VAL A 304 -1.24 -11.37 2.48
C VAL A 304 -2.23 -10.63 3.39
N VAL A 305 -3.29 -10.04 2.84
CA VAL A 305 -4.32 -9.36 3.62
C VAL A 305 -5.01 -10.34 4.58
N LEU A 306 -5.46 -11.50 4.09
CA LEU A 306 -6.15 -12.49 4.92
C LEU A 306 -5.25 -13.02 6.05
N ARG A 307 -3.98 -13.36 5.76
CA ARG A 307 -3.05 -13.82 6.80
C ARG A 307 -2.74 -12.73 7.82
N THR A 308 -2.68 -11.46 7.40
CA THR A 308 -2.49 -10.32 8.30
C THR A 308 -3.69 -10.14 9.22
N ALA A 309 -4.91 -10.24 8.69
CA ALA A 309 -6.14 -10.22 9.49
C ALA A 309 -6.17 -11.37 10.51
N LEU A 310 -5.75 -12.58 10.11
CA LEU A 310 -5.71 -13.75 10.99
C LEU A 310 -4.65 -13.70 12.10
N ASN A 311 -3.66 -12.81 11.99
CA ASN A 311 -2.70 -12.57 13.07
C ASN A 311 -3.27 -11.68 14.18
N LYS A 312 -4.48 -11.13 14.03
CA LYS A 312 -5.12 -10.32 15.06
C LYS A 312 -5.52 -11.14 16.28
N PRO A 313 -5.23 -10.67 17.50
CA PRO A 313 -5.75 -11.32 18.69
C PRO A 313 -7.28 -11.18 18.74
N ASN A 314 -7.96 -12.15 19.37
CA ASN A 314 -9.39 -12.12 19.66
C ASN A 314 -10.30 -11.98 18.41
N LEU A 315 -9.93 -12.57 17.27
CA LEU A 315 -10.82 -12.68 16.12
C LEU A 315 -12.17 -13.29 16.50
N SER A 316 -13.26 -12.64 16.09
CA SER A 316 -14.59 -13.22 16.26
C SER A 316 -14.76 -14.46 15.39
N ALA A 317 -15.70 -15.33 15.78
CA ALA A 317 -16.13 -16.45 14.94
C ALA A 317 -16.63 -15.98 13.56
N ALA A 318 -17.21 -14.77 13.49
CA ALA A 318 -17.67 -14.17 12.24
C ALA A 318 -16.50 -13.79 11.32
N SER A 319 -15.48 -13.09 11.85
CA SER A 319 -14.27 -12.75 11.08
C SER A 319 -13.54 -14.01 10.59
N TYR A 320 -13.49 -15.05 11.42
CA TYR A 320 -12.94 -16.34 11.05
C TYR A 320 -13.72 -16.99 9.90
N GLN A 321 -15.05 -17.05 10.01
CA GLN A 321 -15.91 -17.60 8.96
C GLN A 321 -15.79 -16.81 7.65
N GLN A 322 -15.75 -15.48 7.71
CA GLN A 322 -15.57 -14.65 6.51
C GLN A 322 -14.22 -14.89 5.84
N THR A 323 -13.18 -15.19 6.61
CA THR A 323 -11.88 -15.56 6.06
C THR A 323 -11.95 -16.91 5.35
N LEU A 324 -12.63 -17.91 5.91
CA LEU A 324 -12.88 -19.19 5.24
C LEU A 324 -13.63 -19.01 3.91
N GLU A 325 -14.64 -18.14 3.88
CA GLU A 325 -15.35 -17.81 2.64
C GLU A 325 -14.42 -17.12 1.62
N ALA A 326 -13.57 -16.19 2.07
CA ALA A 326 -12.60 -15.51 1.20
C ALA A 326 -11.55 -16.47 0.60
N VAL A 327 -11.23 -17.58 1.27
CA VAL A 327 -10.31 -18.62 0.76
C VAL A 327 -10.89 -19.36 -0.45
N LYS A 328 -12.23 -19.52 -0.53
CA LYS A 328 -12.88 -20.18 -1.68
C LYS A 328 -12.58 -19.48 -3.00
N GLU A 329 -12.45 -18.16 -2.94
CA GLU A 329 -12.22 -17.29 -4.08
C GLU A 329 -10.73 -17.21 -4.51
N ILE A 330 -9.82 -17.87 -3.80
CA ILE A 330 -8.39 -17.94 -4.17
C ILE A 330 -8.20 -19.07 -5.20
N ASN A 331 -7.56 -18.81 -6.33
CA ASN A 331 -7.36 -19.85 -7.35
C ASN A 331 -6.10 -20.69 -7.08
N SER A 332 -5.02 -20.05 -6.67
CA SER A 332 -3.74 -20.70 -6.41
C SER A 332 -3.80 -21.63 -5.20
N ASP A 333 -3.56 -22.92 -5.43
CA ASP A 333 -3.39 -23.93 -4.38
C ASP A 333 -2.34 -23.52 -3.33
N HIS A 334 -1.25 -22.88 -3.77
CA HIS A 334 -0.20 -22.39 -2.88
C HIS A 334 -0.75 -21.34 -1.91
N TYR A 335 -1.41 -20.29 -2.42
CA TYR A 335 -1.92 -19.21 -1.59
C TYR A 335 -3.12 -19.64 -0.73
N LYS A 336 -3.97 -20.56 -1.21
CA LYS A 336 -5.00 -21.23 -0.39
C LYS A 336 -4.36 -21.92 0.80
N THR A 337 -3.33 -22.73 0.55
CA THR A 337 -2.62 -23.50 1.57
C THR A 337 -2.00 -22.61 2.63
N GLU A 338 -1.39 -21.49 2.22
CA GLU A 338 -0.80 -20.52 3.14
C GLU A 338 -1.84 -19.87 4.07
N VAL A 339 -3.02 -19.52 3.58
CA VAL A 339 -4.10 -18.97 4.42
C VAL A 339 -4.67 -20.04 5.36
N LEU A 340 -4.89 -21.27 4.87
CA LEU A 340 -5.36 -22.39 5.68
C LEU A 340 -4.38 -22.75 6.80
N LYS A 341 -3.07 -22.76 6.53
CA LYS A 341 -2.04 -22.98 7.55
C LYS A 341 -2.05 -21.90 8.62
N GLN A 342 -2.29 -20.64 8.23
CA GLN A 342 -2.43 -19.54 9.18
C GLN A 342 -3.68 -19.69 10.07
N LEU A 343 -4.80 -20.14 9.51
CA LEU A 343 -6.03 -20.45 10.26
C LEU A 343 -5.78 -21.54 11.33
N MET A 344 -4.95 -22.53 11.00
CA MET A 344 -4.62 -23.65 11.88
C MET A 344 -3.61 -23.33 13.01
N LYS A 345 -3.13 -22.08 13.14
CA LYS A 345 -2.29 -21.72 14.29
C LYS A 345 -3.08 -21.68 15.61
N GLY A 346 -4.39 -21.46 15.55
CA GLY A 346 -5.31 -21.57 16.68
C GLY A 346 -5.93 -22.97 16.77
N SER A 347 -6.48 -23.31 17.94
CA SER A 347 -7.30 -24.52 18.09
C SER A 347 -8.65 -24.31 17.41
N LEU A 348 -9.03 -25.23 16.54
CA LEU A 348 -10.27 -25.18 15.79
C LEU A 348 -11.35 -26.06 16.41
N ALA A 349 -12.59 -25.59 16.40
CA ALA A 349 -13.76 -26.42 16.72
C ALA A 349 -14.04 -27.42 15.58
N ASN A 350 -14.76 -28.51 15.88
CA ASN A 350 -15.05 -29.56 14.89
C ASN A 350 -15.73 -29.01 13.62
N GLU A 351 -16.67 -28.07 13.74
CA GLU A 351 -17.35 -27.45 12.58
C GLU A 351 -16.38 -26.67 11.67
N GLN A 352 -15.40 -25.99 12.27
CA GLN A 352 -14.36 -25.27 11.52
C GLN A 352 -13.41 -26.25 10.83
N LEU A 353 -13.08 -27.38 11.49
CA LEU A 353 -12.30 -28.46 10.90
C LEU A 353 -13.04 -29.11 9.71
N PHE A 354 -14.34 -29.37 9.83
CA PHE A 354 -15.14 -29.90 8.74
C PHE A 354 -15.14 -28.95 7.53
N THR A 355 -15.34 -27.66 7.78
CA THR A 355 -15.31 -26.65 6.72
C THR A 355 -13.92 -26.58 6.06
N LEU A 356 -12.84 -26.66 6.84
CA LEU A 356 -11.47 -26.71 6.31
C LEU A 356 -11.24 -27.95 5.42
N VAL A 357 -11.68 -29.13 5.87
CA VAL A 357 -11.60 -30.36 5.09
C VAL A 357 -12.40 -30.23 3.79
N ASP A 358 -13.58 -29.62 3.82
CA ASP A 358 -14.38 -29.40 2.62
C ASP A 358 -13.72 -28.41 1.67
N LEU A 359 -13.14 -27.32 2.18
CA LEU A 359 -12.39 -26.34 1.38
C LEU A 359 -11.16 -26.95 0.70
N SER A 360 -10.52 -27.93 1.35
CA SER A 360 -9.40 -28.65 0.74
C SER A 360 -9.77 -29.32 -0.58
N SER A 361 -11.06 -29.61 -0.82
CA SER A 361 -11.51 -30.19 -2.09
C SER A 361 -11.25 -29.29 -3.31
N SER A 362 -11.08 -27.99 -3.09
CA SER A 362 -10.75 -27.02 -4.13
C SER A 362 -9.24 -26.87 -4.39
N VAL A 363 -8.41 -27.66 -3.72
CA VAL A 363 -6.95 -27.72 -3.91
C VAL A 363 -6.63 -28.88 -4.86
N SER A 364 -6.06 -28.56 -6.02
CA SER A 364 -5.85 -29.54 -7.10
C SER A 364 -4.55 -30.33 -6.96
N SER A 365 -3.53 -29.72 -6.36
CA SER A 365 -2.22 -30.31 -6.15
C SER A 365 -2.20 -31.23 -4.94
N ASP A 366 -1.88 -32.51 -5.17
CA ASP A 366 -1.68 -33.51 -4.11
C ASP A 366 -0.59 -33.08 -3.11
N HIS A 367 0.43 -32.34 -3.57
CA HIS A 367 1.47 -31.79 -2.71
C HIS A 367 0.90 -30.82 -1.69
N TYR A 368 0.11 -29.84 -2.13
CA TYR A 368 -0.49 -28.84 -1.26
C TYR A 368 -1.59 -29.42 -0.36
N LEU A 369 -2.39 -30.36 -0.88
CA LEU A 369 -3.31 -31.17 -0.06
C LEU A 369 -2.58 -31.89 1.07
N THR A 370 -1.43 -32.50 0.76
CA THR A 370 -0.60 -33.18 1.75
C THR A 370 -0.08 -32.22 2.82
N GLU A 371 0.34 -31.01 2.45
CA GLU A 371 0.73 -29.99 3.43
C GLU A 371 -0.42 -29.64 4.37
N ILE A 372 -1.62 -29.38 3.82
CA ILE A 372 -2.80 -29.03 4.63
C ILE A 372 -3.12 -30.14 5.62
N PHE A 373 -3.22 -31.39 5.16
CA PHE A 373 -3.61 -32.51 6.05
C PHE A 373 -2.55 -32.84 7.08
N ASN A 374 -1.27 -32.75 6.74
CA ASN A 374 -0.20 -32.91 7.72
C ASN A 374 -0.25 -31.82 8.79
N GLU A 375 -0.55 -30.59 8.42
CA GLU A 375 -0.69 -29.50 9.38
C GLU A 375 -1.90 -29.72 10.30
N VAL A 376 -3.06 -30.15 9.77
CA VAL A 376 -4.23 -30.53 10.59
C VAL A 376 -3.87 -31.63 11.59
N LEU A 377 -3.25 -32.71 11.10
CA LEU A 377 -2.88 -33.87 11.93
C LEU A 377 -1.91 -33.47 13.06
N LYS A 378 -1.00 -32.55 12.78
CA LYS A 378 0.03 -32.07 13.72
C LYS A 378 -0.50 -31.08 14.74
N THR A 379 -1.35 -30.14 14.34
CA THR A 379 -1.70 -28.97 15.17
C THR A 379 -3.05 -29.08 15.86
N GLN A 380 -3.99 -29.86 15.31
CA GLN A 380 -5.38 -29.85 15.76
C GLN A 380 -5.73 -31.09 16.58
N GLN A 381 -6.61 -30.93 17.57
CA GLN A 381 -7.26 -32.08 18.22
C GLN A 381 -8.43 -32.54 17.35
N LEU A 382 -8.50 -33.84 17.09
CA LEU A 382 -9.49 -34.43 16.18
C LEU A 382 -10.37 -35.41 16.94
N SER A 383 -11.67 -35.15 16.94
CA SER A 383 -12.69 -36.15 17.27
C SER A 383 -12.61 -37.32 16.28
N ASP A 384 -13.23 -38.45 16.62
CA ASP A 384 -13.24 -39.62 15.74
C ASP A 384 -13.91 -39.30 14.38
N GLU A 385 -14.98 -38.50 14.40
CA GLU A 385 -15.69 -38.02 13.21
C GLU A 385 -14.79 -37.12 12.34
N ALA A 386 -14.14 -36.11 12.93
CA ALA A 386 -13.24 -35.19 12.21
C ALA A 386 -12.02 -35.90 11.65
N PHE A 387 -11.46 -36.84 12.41
CA PHE A 387 -10.38 -37.68 11.95
C PHE A 387 -10.81 -38.53 10.76
N LYS A 388 -11.96 -39.22 10.87
CA LYS A 388 -12.47 -40.07 9.80
C LYS A 388 -12.72 -39.27 8.52
N ARG A 389 -13.37 -38.10 8.60
CA ARG A 389 -13.62 -37.24 7.43
C ARG A 389 -12.32 -36.81 6.74
N LEU A 390 -11.30 -36.43 7.52
CA LEU A 390 -9.97 -36.08 7.01
C LEU A 390 -9.33 -37.27 6.29
N ILE A 391 -9.35 -38.47 6.89
CA ILE A 391 -8.73 -39.67 6.34
C ILE A 391 -9.48 -40.20 5.12
N ASP A 392 -10.82 -40.16 5.10
CA ASP A 392 -11.61 -40.52 3.93
C ASP A 392 -11.32 -39.59 2.75
N ARG A 393 -11.00 -38.31 3.03
CA ARG A 393 -10.61 -37.36 1.99
C ARG A 393 -9.28 -37.75 1.32
N VAL A 394 -8.39 -38.48 2.00
CA VAL A 394 -7.13 -39.00 1.44
C VAL A 394 -7.39 -39.92 0.24
N GLY A 395 -8.54 -40.60 0.20
CA GLY A 395 -8.94 -41.40 -0.98
C GLY A 395 -9.11 -40.60 -2.28
N ASN A 396 -9.15 -39.26 -2.21
CA ASN A 396 -9.20 -38.39 -3.39
C ASN A 396 -7.82 -37.86 -3.82
N VAL A 397 -6.76 -38.15 -3.06
CA VAL A 397 -5.38 -37.82 -3.44
C VAL A 397 -4.97 -38.77 -4.56
N LYS A 398 -4.58 -38.22 -5.72
CA LYS A 398 -4.34 -39.02 -6.93
C LYS A 398 -3.02 -39.80 -6.86
N SER A 399 -2.02 -39.22 -6.20
CA SER A 399 -0.73 -39.82 -6.00
C SER A 399 -0.72 -40.75 -4.78
N ASP A 400 -0.52 -42.04 -5.04
CA ASP A 400 -0.29 -43.06 -4.01
C ASP A 400 0.83 -42.70 -3.04
N HIS A 401 1.88 -42.02 -3.53
CA HIS A 401 2.98 -41.54 -2.70
C HIS A 401 2.46 -40.55 -1.66
N TYR A 402 1.77 -39.49 -2.10
CA TYR A 402 1.25 -38.45 -1.20
C TYR A 402 0.18 -39.01 -0.25
N ALA A 403 -0.71 -39.88 -0.73
CA ALA A 403 -1.68 -40.58 0.12
C ALA A 403 -0.98 -41.36 1.23
N SER A 404 0.07 -42.11 0.90
CA SER A 404 0.85 -42.87 1.89
C SER A 404 1.55 -41.98 2.92
N VAL A 405 2.05 -40.81 2.50
CA VAL A 405 2.68 -39.83 3.39
C VAL A 405 1.66 -39.32 4.42
N ILE A 406 0.45 -38.97 3.99
CA ILE A 406 -0.62 -38.49 4.88
C ILE A 406 -1.04 -39.59 5.87
N LEU A 407 -1.27 -40.82 5.39
CA LEU A 407 -1.69 -41.93 6.25
C LEU A 407 -0.61 -42.30 7.29
N ARG A 408 0.67 -42.27 6.90
CA ARG A 408 1.79 -42.45 7.84
C ARG A 408 1.90 -41.31 8.84
N SER A 409 1.64 -40.08 8.42
CA SER A 409 1.55 -38.93 9.33
C SER A 409 0.42 -39.12 10.35
N ALA A 410 -0.73 -39.63 9.90
CA ALA A 410 -1.87 -39.90 10.76
C ALA A 410 -1.57 -40.96 11.85
N LEU A 411 -0.73 -41.95 11.53
CA LEU A 411 -0.24 -42.95 12.50
C LEU A 411 0.63 -42.35 13.61
N ASN A 412 1.20 -41.16 13.42
CA ASN A 412 2.00 -40.48 14.44
C ASN A 412 1.15 -39.65 15.40
N LYS A 413 -0.17 -39.55 15.19
CA LYS A 413 -1.05 -38.79 16.07
C LYS A 413 -1.11 -39.43 17.47
N PRO A 414 -1.02 -38.64 18.56
CA PRO A 414 -1.25 -39.16 19.90
C PRO A 414 -2.67 -39.70 20.07
N ALA A 415 -2.85 -40.67 20.96
CA ALA A 415 -4.16 -41.25 21.33
C ALA A 415 -4.97 -41.77 20.13
N LEU A 416 -4.35 -42.56 19.26
CA LEU A 416 -5.07 -43.35 18.25
C LEU A 416 -5.85 -44.48 18.93
N ASN A 417 -7.17 -44.42 18.81
CA ASN A 417 -8.07 -45.51 19.19
C ASN A 417 -8.33 -46.44 17.99
N ASP A 418 -9.06 -47.52 18.24
CA ASP A 418 -9.38 -48.52 17.22
C ASP A 418 -10.13 -47.93 16.02
N VAL A 419 -11.05 -46.98 16.25
CA VAL A 419 -11.82 -46.32 15.18
C VAL A 419 -10.89 -45.58 14.21
N LYS A 420 -9.94 -44.80 14.75
CA LYS A 420 -8.95 -44.07 13.94
C LYS A 420 -8.00 -45.01 13.21
N LEU A 421 -7.53 -46.06 13.86
CA LEU A 421 -6.66 -47.07 13.24
C LEU A 421 -7.36 -47.79 12.09
N ILE A 422 -8.62 -48.21 12.28
CA ILE A 422 -9.42 -48.86 11.24
C ILE A 422 -9.60 -47.92 10.04
N SER A 423 -9.91 -46.64 10.26
CA SER A 423 -10.05 -45.66 9.18
C SER A 423 -8.77 -45.49 8.35
N ILE A 424 -7.59 -45.45 9.01
CA ILE A 424 -6.29 -45.43 8.32
C ILE A 424 -6.10 -46.68 7.48
N LEU A 425 -6.34 -47.87 8.05
CA LEU A 425 -6.11 -49.16 7.39
C LEU A 425 -7.04 -49.36 6.19
N GLN A 426 -8.31 -48.97 6.31
CA GLN A 426 -9.25 -48.98 5.20
C GLN A 426 -8.77 -48.12 4.02
N ASN A 427 -8.30 -46.90 4.30
CA ASN A 427 -7.80 -46.00 3.26
C ASN A 427 -6.43 -46.46 2.71
N ALA A 428 -5.57 -47.09 3.52
CA ALA A 428 -4.34 -47.71 3.04
C ALA A 428 -4.63 -48.81 1.99
N GLY A 429 -5.72 -49.58 2.18
CA GLY A 429 -6.17 -50.59 1.24
C GLY A 429 -6.57 -50.04 -0.14
N ASN A 430 -6.89 -48.75 -0.23
CA ASN A 430 -7.28 -48.08 -1.49
C ASN A 430 -6.09 -47.57 -2.30
N ILE A 431 -4.87 -47.57 -1.74
CA ILE A 431 -3.65 -47.19 -2.46
C ILE A 431 -3.40 -48.18 -3.60
N GLY A 432 -3.16 -47.69 -4.82
CA GLY A 432 -2.92 -48.52 -5.99
C GLY A 432 -1.58 -49.26 -5.92
N SER A 433 -0.53 -48.53 -5.57
CA SER A 433 0.83 -49.03 -5.44
C SER A 433 1.01 -49.97 -4.25
N ASP A 434 1.36 -51.22 -4.54
CA ASP A 434 1.72 -52.23 -3.53
C ASP A 434 2.85 -51.79 -2.62
N HIS A 435 3.82 -51.05 -3.16
CA HIS A 435 4.94 -50.51 -2.39
C HIS A 435 4.44 -49.55 -1.31
N TYR A 436 3.73 -48.50 -1.71
CA TYR A 436 3.25 -47.46 -0.78
C TYR A 436 2.18 -47.98 0.19
N LYS A 437 1.29 -48.88 -0.27
CA LYS A 437 0.35 -49.61 0.59
C LYS A 437 1.10 -50.37 1.69
N THR A 438 2.16 -51.08 1.31
CA THR A 438 3.00 -51.83 2.27
C THR A 438 3.71 -50.90 3.24
N GLU A 439 4.21 -49.75 2.80
CA GLU A 439 4.83 -48.78 3.73
C GLU A 439 3.88 -48.33 4.84
N VAL A 440 2.62 -48.03 4.51
CA VAL A 440 1.60 -47.65 5.51
C VAL A 440 1.31 -48.82 6.46
N LEU A 441 1.12 -50.03 5.92
CA LEU A 441 0.86 -51.22 6.74
C LEU A 441 2.02 -51.52 7.69
N MET A 442 3.25 -51.53 7.18
CA MET A 442 4.45 -51.70 8.00
C MET A 442 4.54 -50.66 9.13
N ALA A 443 4.24 -49.39 8.83
CA ALA A 443 4.24 -48.33 9.82
C ALA A 443 3.12 -48.50 10.87
N SER A 444 1.97 -49.06 10.49
CA SER A 444 0.85 -49.30 11.41
C SER A 444 1.05 -50.52 12.30
N ALA A 445 1.85 -51.49 11.86
CA ALA A 445 1.95 -52.81 12.46
C ALA A 445 2.26 -52.82 13.97
N PRO A 446 3.17 -52.00 14.51
CA PRO A 446 3.42 -51.96 15.96
C PRO A 446 2.17 -51.62 16.79
N LYS A 447 1.30 -50.76 16.26
CA LYS A 447 0.03 -50.39 16.91
C LYS A 447 -1.02 -51.49 16.75
N VAL A 448 -1.05 -52.14 15.58
CA VAL A 448 -2.02 -53.21 15.27
C VAL A 448 -1.78 -54.47 16.12
N LYS A 449 -0.53 -54.83 16.44
CA LYS A 449 -0.21 -56.03 17.25
C LYS A 449 -0.94 -56.05 18.60
N VAL A 450 -1.03 -54.89 19.23
CA VAL A 450 -1.62 -54.69 20.56
C VAL A 450 -3.06 -54.16 20.52
N ALA A 451 -3.60 -53.92 19.33
CA ALA A 451 -4.96 -53.41 19.15
C ALA A 451 -6.01 -54.55 19.17
N SER A 452 -7.29 -54.18 19.12
CA SER A 452 -8.39 -55.13 19.15
C SER A 452 -8.43 -56.06 17.91
N PRO A 453 -9.17 -57.18 17.99
CA PRO A 453 -9.40 -58.06 16.84
C PRO A 453 -9.93 -57.33 15.60
N ALA A 454 -10.81 -56.34 15.78
CA ALA A 454 -11.36 -55.56 14.67
C ALA A 454 -10.29 -54.78 13.89
N VAL A 455 -9.30 -54.22 14.59
CA VAL A 455 -8.16 -53.54 13.96
C VAL A 455 -7.28 -54.53 13.20
N LYS A 456 -7.01 -55.71 13.79
CA LYS A 456 -6.22 -56.78 13.15
C LYS A 456 -6.90 -57.29 11.87
N ASP A 457 -8.22 -57.42 11.89
CA ASP A 457 -8.99 -57.84 10.72
C ASP A 457 -9.00 -56.77 9.62
N SER A 458 -9.12 -55.49 9.99
CA SER A 458 -8.97 -54.37 9.06
C SER A 458 -7.59 -54.34 8.40
N TYR A 459 -6.52 -54.60 9.18
CA TYR A 459 -5.15 -54.71 8.65
C TYR A 459 -5.03 -55.83 7.63
N ARG A 460 -5.51 -57.03 7.97
CA ARG A 460 -5.48 -58.19 7.05
C ARG A 460 -6.29 -57.93 5.79
N ALA A 461 -7.42 -57.25 5.89
CA ALA A 461 -8.25 -56.88 4.74
C ALA A 461 -7.49 -55.92 3.80
N ALA A 462 -6.77 -54.93 4.33
CA ALA A 462 -5.93 -54.04 3.54
C ALA A 462 -4.72 -54.77 2.93
N ALA A 463 -4.05 -55.63 3.68
CA ALA A 463 -2.93 -56.44 3.20
C ALA A 463 -3.33 -57.34 2.02
N LYS A 464 -4.50 -57.97 2.07
CA LYS A 464 -5.04 -58.80 0.97
C LYS A 464 -5.25 -58.06 -0.36
N ARG A 465 -5.20 -56.72 -0.37
CA ARG A 465 -5.26 -55.90 -1.59
C ARG A 465 -3.88 -55.62 -2.18
N ILE A 466 -2.80 -56.20 -1.62
CA ILE A 466 -1.47 -56.19 -2.22
C ILE A 466 -1.38 -57.32 -3.25
N ASN A 467 -1.02 -57.00 -4.49
CA ASN A 467 -0.90 -58.01 -5.55
C ASN A 467 0.46 -58.72 -5.53
N SER A 468 1.52 -58.01 -5.18
CA SER A 468 2.87 -58.56 -5.07
C SER A 468 3.01 -59.46 -3.85
N GLU A 469 3.32 -60.75 -4.07
CA GLU A 469 3.56 -61.73 -3.01
C GLU A 469 4.66 -61.29 -2.03
N THR A 470 5.71 -60.64 -2.54
CA THR A 470 6.83 -60.15 -1.71
C THR A 470 6.36 -59.07 -0.73
N TYR A 471 5.60 -58.09 -1.23
CA TYR A 471 5.06 -57.01 -0.42
C TYR A 471 3.97 -57.52 0.53
N TYR A 472 3.10 -58.42 0.06
CA TYR A 472 2.05 -59.05 0.88
C TYR A 472 2.64 -59.83 2.05
N GLY A 473 3.60 -60.72 1.78
CA GLY A 473 4.27 -61.49 2.81
C GLY A 473 5.02 -60.60 3.81
N ARG A 474 5.63 -59.50 3.34
CA ARG A 474 6.26 -58.51 4.22
C ARG A 474 5.24 -57.85 5.15
N ALA A 475 4.06 -57.46 4.64
CA ALA A 475 3.01 -56.86 5.44
C ALA A 475 2.43 -57.85 6.48
N LEU A 476 2.16 -59.10 6.13
CA LEU A 476 1.60 -60.08 7.09
C LEU A 476 2.55 -60.39 8.25
N ARG A 477 3.84 -60.66 7.95
CA ARG A 477 4.86 -60.92 8.97
C ARG A 477 5.07 -59.76 9.93
N ALA A 478 4.64 -58.55 9.57
CA ALA A 478 4.79 -57.39 10.42
C ALA A 478 3.81 -57.38 11.61
N VAL A 479 2.69 -58.09 11.55
CA VAL A 479 1.66 -58.16 12.61
C VAL A 479 1.54 -59.52 13.29
N GLU A 480 2.21 -60.53 12.75
CA GLU A 480 2.60 -61.75 13.47
C GLU A 480 3.58 -61.42 14.60
#